data_AF-A0A9J6DHH6-F1
#
_entry.id   AF-A0A9J6DHH6-F1
#
_cell.length_a   1.000
_cell.length_b   1.000
_cell.length_c   1.000
_cell.angle_alpha   90.00
_cell.angle_beta   90.00
_cell.angle_gamma   90.00
#
_symmetry.space_group_name_H-M   'P 1'
#
loop_
_entity.id
_entity.type
_entity.pdbx_description
1 polymer ?
#
loop_
_entity_poly.entity_id
_entity_poly.type
_entity_poly.pdbx_seq_one_letter_code
_entity_poly.pdbx_strand_id
1 'polypeptide(L)'
;MATPTGRDRSGCDPAEKLLISPENCAFRGEGNANIVVTLKNPKQGFLPSPHDLPFEHKLRSSVCRFHLSQTSKVSKGRISSVSMYCPLDLFSGCPKRMKSALRELLYHPQNNLRVFKNKKLVFSEESRANLEDALKDFFLESSLVSREDNLCHLVMKILRHSYLETGAVSATSGVGDVVVPQSCPSSHPCTCTTRMKADHRLPRGCILERVLQAQRLGSIDVSTAYPLYLSLKDTLHCAGEKPPLLEYLKDGYPASSLPKAVGCHDRQNYETDHTFACRKIWEFLVALTARDCSIMLSLQRLSSQAKVHTWEEEYVVEDAYGQAFLFSLAVVDLDPKSVDKLEKVYFDDCSMIRTACA
;
A
#
# COMPACT_ATOMS: atom_id res chain seq x y z
N MET A 1 -36.06 33.91 4.96
CA MET A 1 -35.31 33.56 3.73
C MET A 1 -34.23 34.62 3.55
N ALA A 2 -33.00 34.30 3.95
CA ALA A 2 -31.83 35.14 3.75
C ALA A 2 -30.63 34.21 3.62
N THR A 3 -29.96 34.26 2.49
CA THR A 3 -28.66 33.62 2.23
C THR A 3 -27.57 34.41 2.95
N PRO A 4 -26.63 33.77 3.68
CA PRO A 4 -25.41 34.43 4.11
C PRO A 4 -24.31 34.22 3.06
N THR A 5 -23.90 35.34 2.46
CA THR A 5 -22.66 35.52 1.70
C THR A 5 -21.44 35.58 2.63
N GLY A 6 -20.31 35.04 2.16
CA GLY A 6 -18.97 35.44 2.60
C GLY A 6 -18.37 34.58 3.71
N ARG A 7 -17.61 33.54 3.32
CA ARG A 7 -16.46 33.10 4.12
C ARG A 7 -15.18 33.60 3.46
N ASP A 8 -14.39 34.18 4.34
CA ASP A 8 -13.10 34.81 4.18
C ASP A 8 -12.13 33.98 3.33
N ARG A 9 -11.45 34.65 2.39
CA ARG A 9 -10.35 34.09 1.60
C ARG A 9 -9.04 34.44 2.32
N SER A 10 -8.65 33.63 3.30
CA SER A 10 -7.31 33.69 3.87
C SER A 10 -6.41 32.65 3.20
N GLY A 11 -5.49 33.14 2.37
CA GLY A 11 -4.21 32.55 1.91
C GLY A 11 -4.11 31.03 1.77
N CYS A 12 -4.30 30.51 0.55
CA CYS A 12 -3.68 29.25 0.15
C CYS A 12 -2.18 29.47 -0.06
N ASP A 13 -1.37 28.77 0.72
CA ASP A 13 0.08 28.62 0.56
C ASP A 13 0.38 27.96 -0.82
N PRO A 14 1.33 28.44 -1.64
CA PRO A 14 1.57 27.92 -2.99
C PRO A 14 2.14 26.50 -3.03
N ALA A 15 2.43 25.89 -1.87
CA ALA A 15 2.76 24.48 -1.74
C ALA A 15 1.50 23.60 -1.61
N GLU A 16 0.45 23.92 -2.38
CA GLU A 16 -0.75 23.07 -2.47
C GLU A 16 -0.32 21.65 -2.82
N LYS A 17 -0.50 20.77 -1.83
CA LYS A 17 -0.40 19.32 -1.93
C LYS A 17 -0.90 18.90 -3.31
N LEU A 18 -0.02 18.30 -4.11
CA LEU A 18 -0.41 17.69 -5.37
C LEU A 18 -1.37 16.53 -5.04
N LEU A 19 -2.66 16.82 -4.90
CA LEU A 19 -3.69 15.83 -4.69
C LEU A 19 -3.77 15.05 -6.02
N ILE A 20 -3.18 13.86 -6.06
CA ILE A 20 -3.34 12.97 -7.20
C ILE A 20 -4.81 12.56 -7.23
N SER A 21 -5.58 13.20 -8.12
CA SER A 21 -6.98 12.91 -8.39
C SER A 21 -7.08 12.07 -9.67
N PRO A 22 -8.22 11.42 -9.95
CA PRO A 22 -8.47 10.78 -11.25
C PRO A 22 -8.26 11.72 -12.45
N GLU A 23 -8.24 13.04 -12.23
CA GLU A 23 -8.00 14.06 -13.25
C GLU A 23 -6.51 14.17 -13.62
N ASN A 24 -5.61 13.84 -12.68
CA ASN A 24 -4.15 13.84 -12.87
C ASN A 24 -3.64 12.51 -13.46
N CYS A 25 -4.48 11.48 -13.53
CA CYS A 25 -4.18 10.20 -14.21
C CYS A 25 -4.90 10.07 -15.57
N ALA A 26 -5.28 11.19 -16.20
CA ALA A 26 -5.95 11.18 -17.48
C ALA A 26 -4.96 10.88 -18.61
N PHE A 27 -5.24 9.83 -19.39
CA PHE A 27 -4.57 9.61 -20.66
C PHE A 27 -5.04 10.65 -21.69
N ARG A 28 -4.10 11.25 -22.42
CA ARG A 28 -4.37 12.18 -23.51
C ARG A 28 -4.38 11.40 -24.84
N GLY A 29 -5.50 10.76 -25.18
CA GLY A 29 -5.61 9.98 -26.42
C GLY A 29 -7.05 9.62 -26.80
N GLU A 30 -7.25 9.22 -28.06
CA GLU A 30 -8.54 8.90 -28.73
C GLU A 30 -9.26 7.62 -28.21
N GLY A 31 -9.07 7.23 -26.94
CA GLY A 31 -9.72 6.06 -26.36
C GLY A 31 -11.14 6.36 -25.86
N ASN A 32 -12.07 5.42 -26.06
CA ASN A 32 -13.51 5.63 -25.86
C ASN A 32 -13.99 5.59 -24.40
N ALA A 33 -13.17 5.13 -23.45
CA ALA A 33 -13.49 5.13 -22.01
C ALA A 33 -12.25 4.91 -21.14
N ASN A 34 -12.23 5.53 -19.95
CA ASN A 34 -11.17 5.40 -18.96
C ASN A 34 -11.71 4.79 -17.65
N ILE A 35 -11.01 3.79 -17.13
CA ILE A 35 -11.25 3.19 -15.80
C ILE A 35 -10.09 3.54 -14.88
N VAL A 36 -10.39 3.96 -13.66
CA VAL A 36 -9.41 4.12 -12.60
C VAL A 36 -9.78 3.20 -11.44
N VAL A 37 -8.90 2.28 -11.09
CA VAL A 37 -8.99 1.42 -9.92
C VAL A 37 -8.07 1.97 -8.84
N THR A 38 -8.64 2.28 -7.67
CA THR A 38 -7.87 2.71 -6.51
C THR A 38 -7.85 1.59 -5.49
N LEU A 39 -6.69 0.97 -5.30
CA LEU A 39 -6.40 0.07 -4.19
C LEU A 39 -5.98 0.94 -3.01
N LYS A 40 -6.94 1.26 -2.15
CA LYS A 40 -6.72 2.10 -0.99
C LYS A 40 -6.00 1.34 0.10
N ASN A 41 -4.77 1.76 0.43
CA ASN A 41 -4.01 1.18 1.51
C ASN A 41 -3.99 -0.36 1.37
N PRO A 42 -3.12 -0.94 0.50
CA PRO A 42 -3.03 -2.38 0.31
C PRO A 42 -2.61 -3.12 1.58
N LYS A 43 -2.36 -2.37 2.68
CA LYS A 43 -2.00 -2.81 4.02
C LYS A 43 -0.61 -3.43 4.02
N GLN A 44 -0.21 -3.91 5.19
CA GLN A 44 1.08 -4.54 5.39
C GLN A 44 1.18 -5.90 4.67
N GLY A 45 2.07 -5.98 3.68
CA GLY A 45 2.30 -7.16 2.83
C GLY A 45 3.26 -8.21 3.40
N PHE A 46 3.59 -8.14 4.70
CA PHE A 46 4.50 -9.09 5.36
C PHE A 46 4.09 -9.37 6.81
N LEU A 47 4.58 -10.50 7.33
CA LEU A 47 4.53 -10.87 8.74
C LEU A 47 5.89 -10.55 9.40
N PRO A 48 5.91 -9.92 10.58
CA PRO A 48 7.13 -9.77 11.39
C PRO A 48 7.73 -11.13 11.77
N SER A 49 9.04 -11.18 11.93
CA SER A 49 9.75 -12.37 12.41
C SER A 49 9.34 -12.69 13.85
N PRO A 50 9.10 -13.96 14.21
CA PRO A 50 8.83 -14.34 15.60
C PRO A 50 10.00 -14.07 16.55
N HIS A 51 11.23 -13.92 16.03
CA HIS A 51 12.41 -13.60 16.82
C HIS A 51 12.47 -12.12 17.24
N ASP A 52 11.85 -11.25 16.45
CA ASP A 52 11.85 -9.79 16.68
C ASP A 52 10.68 -9.34 17.56
N LEU A 53 9.86 -10.28 18.03
CA LEU A 53 8.63 -10.00 18.76
C LEU A 53 8.70 -10.49 20.21
N PRO A 54 8.18 -9.72 21.18
CA PRO A 54 7.98 -10.20 22.53
C PRO A 54 6.93 -11.33 22.54
N PHE A 55 6.94 -12.15 23.59
CA PHE A 55 6.11 -13.35 23.70
C PHE A 55 4.62 -13.05 23.47
N GLU A 56 4.10 -12.01 24.10
CA GLU A 56 2.71 -11.58 23.99
C GLU A 56 2.31 -11.15 22.56
N HIS A 57 3.27 -10.82 21.69
CA HIS A 57 3.01 -10.36 20.33
C HIS A 57 3.24 -11.43 19.25
N LYS A 58 3.67 -12.65 19.63
CA LYS A 58 3.99 -13.73 18.66
C LYS A 58 2.84 -14.12 17.73
N LEU A 59 1.58 -13.88 18.09
CA LEU A 59 0.45 -14.08 17.16
C LEU A 59 0.65 -13.32 15.84
N ARG A 60 1.29 -12.15 15.87
CA ARG A 60 1.55 -11.29 14.69
C ARG A 60 2.52 -11.90 13.69
N SER A 61 3.30 -12.92 14.05
CA SER A 61 4.14 -13.65 13.10
C SER A 61 3.37 -14.73 12.33
N SER A 62 2.08 -14.94 12.63
CA SER A 62 1.24 -15.95 11.98
C SER A 62 -0.05 -15.36 11.39
N VAL A 63 -0.62 -14.33 12.02
CA VAL A 63 -1.83 -13.64 11.55
C VAL A 63 -1.46 -12.24 11.08
N CYS A 64 -1.86 -11.89 9.85
CA CYS A 64 -1.53 -10.58 9.31
C CYS A 64 -2.26 -9.45 10.07
N ARG A 65 -1.63 -8.28 10.15
CA ARG A 65 -2.17 -7.10 10.83
C ARG A 65 -3.58 -6.72 10.35
N PHE A 66 -3.87 -6.91 9.07
CA PHE A 66 -5.20 -6.65 8.52
C PHE A 66 -6.27 -7.53 9.16
N HIS A 67 -6.07 -8.84 9.25
CA HIS A 67 -7.04 -9.74 9.85
C HIS A 67 -7.17 -9.55 11.36
N LEU A 68 -6.07 -9.27 12.08
CA LEU A 68 -6.15 -8.86 13.50
C LEU A 68 -7.02 -7.60 13.67
N SER A 69 -6.89 -6.63 12.75
CA SER A 69 -7.74 -5.44 12.72
C SER A 69 -9.20 -5.75 12.40
N GLN A 70 -9.47 -6.62 11.42
CA GLN A 70 -10.84 -7.03 11.07
C GLN A 70 -11.54 -7.70 12.25
N THR A 71 -10.89 -8.66 12.92
CA THR A 71 -11.43 -9.31 14.13
C THR A 71 -11.77 -8.29 15.21
N SER A 72 -10.86 -7.34 15.47
CA SER A 72 -11.11 -6.27 16.45
C SER A 72 -12.27 -5.36 16.03
N LYS A 73 -12.43 -5.05 14.74
CA LYS A 73 -13.55 -4.23 14.24
C LYS A 73 -14.89 -4.94 14.39
N VAL A 74 -14.97 -6.24 14.10
CA VAL A 74 -16.19 -7.06 14.30
C VAL A 74 -16.55 -7.12 15.78
N SER A 75 -15.60 -7.45 16.65
CA SER A 75 -15.81 -7.51 18.10
C SER A 75 -16.33 -6.17 18.67
N LYS A 76 -15.89 -5.04 18.10
CA LYS A 76 -16.34 -3.69 18.46
C LYS A 76 -17.62 -3.24 17.73
N GLY A 77 -18.27 -4.10 16.94
CA GLY A 77 -19.48 -3.77 16.17
C GLY A 77 -19.28 -2.72 15.07
N ARG A 78 -18.04 -2.46 14.63
CA ARG A 78 -17.73 -1.44 13.60
C ARG A 78 -17.95 -1.93 12.17
N ILE A 79 -17.90 -3.25 11.97
CA ILE A 79 -18.19 -3.90 10.69
C ILE A 79 -19.01 -5.17 10.97
N SER A 80 -19.86 -5.57 10.01
CA SER A 80 -20.76 -6.72 10.15
C SER A 80 -20.06 -8.07 9.98
N SER A 81 -18.99 -8.12 9.21
CA SER A 81 -18.25 -9.34 8.88
C SER A 81 -16.77 -9.04 8.60
N VAL A 82 -15.94 -10.06 8.76
CA VAL A 82 -14.52 -10.01 8.40
C VAL A 82 -14.37 -10.13 6.88
N SER A 83 -13.63 -9.21 6.28
CA SER A 83 -13.18 -9.34 4.89
C SER A 83 -12.11 -10.44 4.77
N MET A 84 -12.25 -11.33 3.79
CA MET A 84 -11.26 -12.39 3.50
C MET A 84 -10.08 -11.90 2.65
N TYR A 85 -10.06 -10.62 2.25
CA TYR A 85 -8.87 -10.00 1.65
C TYR A 85 -7.64 -10.19 2.54
N CYS A 86 -6.61 -10.87 2.02
CA CYS A 86 -5.33 -10.98 2.68
C CYS A 86 -4.25 -10.17 1.92
N PRO A 87 -3.60 -9.18 2.55
CA PRO A 87 -2.47 -8.47 1.95
C PRO A 87 -1.35 -9.41 1.52
N LEU A 88 -1.07 -10.47 2.29
CA LEU A 88 -0.04 -11.44 1.95
C LEU A 88 -0.34 -12.16 0.63
N ASP A 89 -1.61 -12.29 0.25
CA ASP A 89 -2.00 -12.87 -1.04
C ASP A 89 -1.74 -11.89 -2.19
N LEU A 90 -2.03 -10.60 -2.00
CA LEU A 90 -1.75 -9.55 -2.97
C LEU A 90 -0.24 -9.39 -3.21
N PHE A 91 0.57 -9.43 -2.16
CA PHE A 91 2.04 -9.31 -2.23
C PHE A 91 2.76 -10.65 -2.48
N SER A 92 2.03 -11.74 -2.74
CA SER A 92 2.64 -13.09 -2.84
C SER A 92 3.41 -13.35 -4.14
N GLY A 93 3.16 -12.58 -5.20
CA GLY A 93 3.63 -12.93 -6.56
C GLY A 93 2.99 -14.21 -7.14
N CYS A 94 2.13 -14.90 -6.41
CA CYS A 94 1.37 -16.06 -6.88
C CYS A 94 0.10 -15.59 -7.60
N PRO A 95 -0.08 -15.88 -8.90
CA PRO A 95 -1.22 -15.37 -9.66
C PRO A 95 -2.58 -15.78 -9.07
N LYS A 96 -2.69 -17.01 -8.55
CA LYS A 96 -3.93 -17.51 -7.93
C LYS A 96 -4.28 -16.75 -6.65
N ARG A 97 -3.30 -16.53 -5.77
CA ARG A 97 -3.48 -15.77 -4.52
C ARG A 97 -3.80 -14.31 -4.81
N MET A 98 -3.05 -13.68 -5.73
CA MET A 98 -3.30 -12.29 -6.12
C MET A 98 -4.70 -12.09 -6.70
N LYS A 99 -5.13 -12.98 -7.62
CA LYS A 99 -6.50 -12.95 -8.15
C LYS A 99 -7.55 -13.11 -7.04
N SER A 100 -7.33 -14.02 -6.09
CA SER A 100 -8.23 -14.17 -4.93
C SER A 100 -8.29 -12.89 -4.09
N ALA A 101 -7.15 -12.25 -3.82
CA ALA A 101 -7.11 -11.01 -3.06
C ALA A 101 -7.91 -9.89 -3.74
N LEU A 102 -7.76 -9.73 -5.06
CA LEU A 102 -8.50 -8.73 -5.84
C LEU A 102 -10.02 -9.02 -5.87
N ARG A 103 -10.42 -10.29 -6.00
CA ARG A 103 -11.83 -10.69 -5.90
C ARG A 103 -12.41 -10.39 -4.52
N GLU A 104 -11.67 -10.65 -3.44
CA GLU A 104 -12.12 -10.29 -2.09
C GLU A 104 -12.26 -8.79 -1.89
N LEU A 105 -11.42 -7.97 -2.55
CA LEU A 105 -11.59 -6.53 -2.57
C LEU A 105 -12.81 -6.07 -3.37
N LEU A 106 -13.22 -6.80 -4.43
CA LEU A 106 -14.48 -6.54 -5.12
C LEU A 106 -15.68 -7.00 -4.29
N TYR A 107 -15.57 -8.11 -3.56
CA TYR A 107 -16.68 -8.64 -2.77
C TYR A 107 -16.87 -7.89 -1.44
N HIS A 108 -15.79 -7.48 -0.78
CA HIS A 108 -15.78 -6.69 0.46
C HIS A 108 -14.88 -5.43 0.31
N PRO A 109 -15.30 -4.43 -0.49
CA PRO A 109 -14.46 -3.28 -0.79
C PRO A 109 -14.08 -2.47 0.45
N GLN A 110 -14.99 -2.30 1.41
CA GLN A 110 -14.80 -1.44 2.59
C GLN A 110 -14.16 -0.10 2.15
N ASN A 111 -13.19 0.43 2.91
CA ASN A 111 -12.36 1.56 2.47
C ASN A 111 -11.04 1.10 1.81
N ASN A 112 -11.05 -0.04 1.11
CA ASN A 112 -9.86 -0.65 0.49
C ASN A 112 -9.90 -0.66 -1.05
N LEU A 113 -11.07 -0.51 -1.67
CA LEU A 113 -11.21 -0.48 -3.13
C LEU A 113 -12.23 0.57 -3.59
N ARG A 114 -11.88 1.32 -4.62
CA ARG A 114 -12.82 2.15 -5.39
C ARG A 114 -12.57 1.99 -6.88
N VAL A 115 -13.63 2.00 -7.69
CA VAL A 115 -13.55 2.02 -9.16
C VAL A 115 -14.27 3.24 -9.69
N PHE A 116 -13.58 3.98 -10.53
CA PHE A 116 -14.11 5.14 -11.25
C PHE A 116 -14.12 4.84 -12.74
N LYS A 117 -15.16 5.32 -13.41
CA LYS A 117 -15.28 5.26 -14.86
C LYS A 117 -15.57 6.66 -15.37
N ASN A 118 -14.73 7.15 -16.27
CA ASN A 118 -14.82 8.53 -16.79
C ASN A 118 -14.97 9.55 -15.65
N LYS A 119 -14.10 9.43 -14.63
CA LYS A 119 -14.06 10.25 -13.40
C LYS A 119 -15.25 10.11 -12.45
N LYS A 120 -16.28 9.34 -12.80
CA LYS A 120 -17.44 9.06 -11.93
C LYS A 120 -17.19 7.80 -11.10
N LEU A 121 -17.43 7.87 -9.80
CA LEU A 121 -17.41 6.69 -8.93
C LEU A 121 -18.50 5.71 -9.37
N VAL A 122 -18.11 4.49 -9.73
CA VAL A 122 -19.03 3.42 -10.15
C VAL A 122 -19.07 2.25 -9.17
N PHE A 123 -18.03 2.07 -8.36
CA PHE A 123 -17.96 0.99 -7.38
C PHE A 123 -17.20 1.37 -6.11
N SER A 124 -17.78 1.08 -4.95
CA SER A 124 -17.19 1.26 -3.61
C SER A 124 -18.09 0.55 -2.56
N GLU A 125 -17.70 0.59 -1.29
CA GLU A 125 -18.57 0.12 -0.20
C GLU A 125 -19.91 0.86 -0.14
N GLU A 126 -19.88 2.18 -0.35
CA GLU A 126 -21.08 3.02 -0.29
C GLU A 126 -21.93 2.95 -1.58
N SER A 127 -21.33 2.48 -2.68
CA SER A 127 -21.96 2.36 -3.99
C SER A 127 -21.66 1.00 -4.60
N ARG A 128 -22.42 -0.01 -4.16
CA ARG A 128 -22.36 -1.40 -4.66
C ARG A 128 -23.22 -1.60 -5.90
N ALA A 129 -23.13 -0.67 -6.86
CA ALA A 129 -23.77 -0.83 -8.16
C ALA A 129 -23.25 -2.12 -8.84
N ASN A 130 -24.05 -2.70 -9.73
CA ASN A 130 -23.63 -3.87 -10.50
C ASN A 130 -22.41 -3.51 -11.36
N LEU A 131 -21.23 -3.99 -10.94
CA LEU A 131 -19.97 -3.64 -11.58
C LEU A 131 -19.87 -4.26 -12.98
N GLU A 132 -20.42 -5.46 -13.19
CA GLU A 132 -20.53 -6.06 -14.53
C GLU A 132 -21.25 -5.12 -15.51
N ASP A 133 -22.41 -4.58 -15.11
CA ASP A 133 -23.16 -3.64 -15.93
C ASP A 133 -22.42 -2.31 -16.13
N ALA A 134 -21.76 -1.81 -15.09
CA ALA A 134 -21.00 -0.57 -15.15
C ALA A 134 -19.81 -0.66 -16.11
N LEU A 135 -19.26 -1.86 -16.31
CA LEU A 135 -18.09 -2.14 -17.15
C LEU A 135 -18.44 -2.59 -18.58
N LYS A 136 -19.72 -2.72 -18.95
CA LYS A 136 -20.16 -3.38 -20.20
C LYS A 136 -19.66 -2.78 -21.51
N ASP A 137 -19.48 -1.47 -21.56
CA ASP A 137 -18.98 -0.70 -22.70
C ASP A 137 -17.44 -0.54 -22.69
N PHE A 138 -16.81 -0.90 -21.58
CA PHE A 138 -15.36 -0.93 -21.40
C PHE A 138 -14.80 -2.31 -21.76
N PHE A 139 -15.38 -3.38 -21.22
CA PHE A 139 -15.09 -4.77 -21.62
C PHE A 139 -16.21 -5.27 -22.53
N LEU A 140 -15.97 -5.26 -23.84
CA LEU A 140 -17.00 -5.62 -24.82
C LEU A 140 -17.36 -7.10 -24.76
N GLU A 141 -16.34 -7.96 -24.65
CA GLU A 141 -16.49 -9.41 -24.56
C GLU A 141 -16.46 -9.91 -23.11
N SER A 142 -17.31 -10.89 -22.80
CA SER A 142 -17.39 -11.51 -21.47
C SER A 142 -17.81 -12.99 -21.50
N SER A 143 -17.59 -13.68 -22.63
CA SER A 143 -17.95 -15.09 -22.83
C SER A 143 -17.06 -16.10 -22.07
N LEU A 144 -15.73 -15.96 -22.16
CA LEU A 144 -14.73 -16.74 -21.41
C LEU A 144 -14.62 -16.41 -19.92
N VAL A 145 -14.68 -15.12 -19.55
CA VAL A 145 -14.54 -14.64 -18.17
C VAL A 145 -15.47 -13.45 -17.94
N SER A 146 -15.91 -13.26 -16.70
CA SER A 146 -16.71 -12.09 -16.34
C SER A 146 -15.88 -10.79 -16.45
N ARG A 147 -16.54 -9.63 -16.53
CA ARG A 147 -15.84 -8.34 -16.64
C ARG A 147 -15.10 -7.98 -15.36
N GLU A 148 -15.64 -8.35 -14.21
CA GLU A 148 -14.97 -8.24 -12.91
C GLU A 148 -13.68 -9.06 -12.89
N ASP A 149 -13.73 -10.27 -13.45
CA ASP A 149 -12.58 -11.16 -13.56
C ASP A 149 -11.53 -10.64 -14.54
N ASN A 150 -11.95 -10.08 -15.67
CA ASN A 150 -11.09 -9.36 -16.61
C ASN A 150 -10.39 -8.18 -15.92
N LEU A 151 -11.14 -7.38 -15.16
CA LEU A 151 -10.57 -6.27 -14.39
C LEU A 151 -9.52 -6.77 -13.39
N CYS A 152 -9.83 -7.83 -12.63
CA CYS A 152 -8.87 -8.45 -11.72
C CYS A 152 -7.61 -8.93 -12.44
N HIS A 153 -7.76 -9.54 -13.62
CA HIS A 153 -6.66 -10.04 -14.43
C HIS A 153 -5.74 -8.91 -14.92
N LEU A 154 -6.32 -7.83 -15.44
CA LEU A 154 -5.56 -6.65 -15.87
C LEU A 154 -4.84 -5.98 -14.70
N VAL A 155 -5.55 -5.73 -13.59
CA VAL A 155 -4.96 -5.14 -12.37
C VAL A 155 -3.81 -6.00 -11.87
N MET A 156 -3.97 -7.33 -11.82
CA MET A 156 -2.91 -8.25 -11.41
C MET A 156 -1.69 -8.19 -12.35
N LYS A 157 -1.90 -8.16 -13.68
CA LYS A 157 -0.80 -8.02 -14.66
C LYS A 157 -0.04 -6.71 -14.43
N ILE A 158 -0.76 -5.59 -14.29
CA ILE A 158 -0.17 -4.26 -14.10
C ILE A 158 0.59 -4.14 -12.78
N LEU A 159 0.04 -4.65 -11.68
CA LEU A 159 0.72 -4.63 -10.38
C LEU A 159 2.03 -5.44 -10.36
N ARG A 160 2.18 -6.37 -11.30
CA ARG A 160 3.38 -7.18 -11.51
C ARG A 160 4.27 -6.66 -12.63
N HIS A 161 3.88 -5.58 -13.32
CA HIS A 161 4.67 -4.96 -14.37
C HIS A 161 6.01 -4.49 -13.79
N SER A 162 7.11 -4.94 -14.38
CA SER A 162 8.47 -4.57 -13.96
C SER A 162 8.87 -3.29 -14.68
N TYR A 163 9.45 -2.34 -13.95
CA TYR A 163 9.99 -1.11 -14.53
C TYR A 163 11.51 -1.17 -14.55
N LEU A 164 12.11 -0.92 -15.71
CA LEU A 164 13.57 -0.78 -15.86
C LEU A 164 14.11 0.28 -14.88
N GLU A 165 15.11 -0.08 -14.08
CA GLU A 165 15.77 0.84 -13.15
C GLU A 165 16.62 1.84 -13.95
N THR A 166 16.09 3.03 -14.24
CA THR A 166 16.90 4.17 -14.71
C THR A 166 17.60 4.80 -13.50
N GLY A 167 18.83 4.38 -13.23
CA GLY A 167 19.73 5.08 -12.31
C GLY A 167 19.84 4.47 -10.91
N ALA A 168 21.09 4.25 -10.49
CA ALA A 168 21.46 3.64 -9.22
C ALA A 168 21.03 4.50 -8.01
N VAL A 169 20.09 3.98 -7.22
CA VAL A 169 20.10 4.17 -5.76
C VAL A 169 19.77 2.82 -5.12
N SER A 170 20.77 1.93 -5.10
CA SER A 170 20.74 0.73 -4.27
C SER A 170 21.05 1.12 -2.82
N ALA A 171 20.13 1.86 -2.17
CA ALA A 171 20.20 2.14 -0.74
C ALA A 171 20.04 0.86 0.11
N THR A 172 19.71 -0.26 -0.53
CA THR A 172 19.58 -1.58 0.10
C THR A 172 20.58 -2.57 -0.52
N SER A 173 21.86 -2.23 -0.52
CA SER A 173 22.93 -3.16 -0.96
C SER A 173 23.23 -4.27 0.07
N GLY A 174 22.25 -4.65 0.91
CA GLY A 174 22.43 -5.59 2.02
C GLY A 174 21.24 -6.48 2.37
N VAL A 175 20.12 -6.45 1.63
CA VAL A 175 18.97 -7.35 1.89
C VAL A 175 18.57 -8.04 0.59
N GLY A 176 19.49 -8.85 0.06
CA GLY A 176 19.20 -9.83 -1.00
C GLY A 176 18.49 -11.06 -0.45
N ASP A 177 17.56 -10.88 0.47
CA ASP A 177 16.81 -11.99 1.04
C ASP A 177 15.66 -12.32 0.10
N VAL A 178 15.68 -13.50 -0.50
CA VAL A 178 14.62 -13.97 -1.38
C VAL A 178 13.35 -14.01 -0.56
N VAL A 179 12.48 -13.01 -0.76
CA VAL A 179 11.24 -12.90 0.00
C VAL A 179 10.29 -14.01 -0.43
N VAL A 180 10.31 -15.10 0.33
CA VAL A 180 9.36 -16.19 0.13
C VAL A 180 7.95 -15.69 0.49
N PRO A 181 6.92 -16.03 -0.30
CA PRO A 181 5.55 -15.63 -0.01
C PRO A 181 5.09 -16.18 1.34
N GLN A 182 4.79 -15.28 2.27
CA GLN A 182 4.23 -15.62 3.58
C GLN A 182 2.72 -15.91 3.45
N SER A 183 2.16 -16.61 4.45
CA SER A 183 0.73 -16.95 4.49
C SER A 183 0.16 -16.71 5.89
N CYS A 184 -1.10 -16.29 5.92
CA CYS A 184 -1.92 -16.11 7.13
C CYS A 184 -2.99 -17.21 7.15
N PRO A 185 -3.63 -17.57 8.28
CA PRO A 185 -4.74 -18.54 8.29
C PRO A 185 -5.86 -18.23 7.29
N SER A 186 -6.14 -16.94 7.06
CA SER A 186 -7.13 -16.48 6.07
C SER A 186 -6.58 -16.31 4.65
N SER A 187 -5.31 -16.62 4.38
CA SER A 187 -4.75 -16.58 3.02
C SER A 187 -5.36 -17.67 2.15
N HIS A 188 -5.58 -17.34 0.88
CA HIS A 188 -6.01 -18.31 -0.11
C HIS A 188 -4.94 -19.40 -0.30
N PRO A 189 -5.32 -20.70 -0.31
CA PRO A 189 -4.37 -21.77 -0.46
C PRO A 189 -3.68 -21.71 -1.82
N CYS A 190 -2.36 -21.92 -1.81
CA CYS A 190 -1.59 -21.97 -3.04
C CYS A 190 -1.73 -23.34 -3.72
N THR A 191 -2.64 -23.42 -4.70
CA THR A 191 -2.90 -24.63 -5.51
C THR A 191 -2.04 -24.71 -6.78
N CYS A 192 -0.93 -23.98 -6.87
CA CYS A 192 0.01 -24.11 -8.00
C CYS A 192 0.88 -25.37 -7.86
N THR A 193 1.43 -25.84 -8.97
CA THR A 193 2.41 -26.94 -8.97
C THR A 193 3.69 -26.53 -8.23
N THR A 194 4.46 -27.50 -7.74
CA THR A 194 5.73 -27.24 -7.03
C THR A 194 6.69 -26.39 -7.85
N ARG A 195 6.77 -26.65 -9.17
CA ARG A 195 7.58 -25.86 -10.11
C ARG A 195 7.16 -24.38 -10.10
N MET A 196 5.86 -24.10 -10.22
CA MET A 196 5.36 -22.72 -10.18
C MET A 196 5.56 -22.06 -8.82
N LYS A 197 5.45 -22.84 -7.72
CA LYS A 197 5.68 -22.33 -6.37
C LYS A 197 7.09 -21.79 -6.17
N ALA A 198 8.09 -22.43 -6.77
CA ALA A 198 9.48 -21.97 -6.74
C ALA A 198 9.66 -20.59 -7.40
N ASP A 199 8.72 -20.17 -8.25
CA ASP A 199 8.74 -18.89 -8.96
C ASP A 199 7.79 -17.84 -8.37
N HIS A 200 7.11 -18.14 -7.26
CA HIS A 200 6.26 -17.15 -6.60
C HIS A 200 7.11 -16.10 -5.89
N ARG A 201 7.23 -14.96 -6.56
CA ARG A 201 7.86 -13.73 -6.07
C ARG A 201 7.31 -12.56 -6.86
N LEU A 202 7.31 -11.39 -6.25
CA LEU A 202 7.00 -10.16 -6.98
C LEU A 202 8.14 -9.91 -7.99
N PRO A 203 7.83 -9.56 -9.26
CA PRO A 203 8.87 -9.21 -10.21
C PRO A 203 9.69 -8.01 -9.73
N ARG A 204 11.01 -8.06 -9.92
CA ARG A 204 11.89 -6.97 -9.51
C ARG A 204 11.47 -5.66 -10.17
N GLY A 205 11.49 -4.58 -9.43
CA GLY A 205 11.14 -3.24 -9.89
C GLY A 205 9.63 -3.02 -10.05
N CYS A 206 8.77 -4.01 -9.83
CA CYS A 206 7.32 -3.79 -9.89
C CYS A 206 6.82 -2.94 -8.73
N ILE A 207 5.64 -2.34 -8.88
CA ILE A 207 5.11 -1.40 -7.87
C ILE A 207 4.93 -2.05 -6.49
N LEU A 208 4.43 -3.30 -6.47
CA LEU A 208 4.18 -4.01 -5.22
C LEU A 208 5.49 -4.36 -4.52
N GLU A 209 6.55 -4.70 -5.26
CA GLU A 209 7.86 -4.97 -4.67
C GLU A 209 8.41 -3.71 -4.01
N ARG A 210 8.38 -2.56 -4.71
CA ARG A 210 8.87 -1.28 -4.19
C ARG A 210 8.09 -0.83 -2.95
N VAL A 211 6.76 -0.95 -2.96
CA VAL A 211 5.92 -0.66 -1.78
C VAL A 211 6.27 -1.62 -0.64
N LEU A 212 6.43 -2.93 -0.92
CA LEU A 212 6.78 -3.91 0.11
C LEU A 212 8.15 -3.64 0.74
N GLN A 213 9.15 -3.25 -0.06
CA GLN A 213 10.46 -2.84 0.44
C GLN A 213 10.36 -1.64 1.38
N ALA A 214 9.60 -0.60 0.99
CA ALA A 214 9.36 0.55 1.85
C ALA A 214 8.61 0.17 3.14
N GLN A 215 7.62 -0.73 3.08
CA GLN A 215 6.91 -1.24 4.26
C GLN A 215 7.82 -2.01 5.24
N ARG A 216 8.87 -2.64 4.72
CA ARG A 216 9.89 -3.41 5.46
C ARG A 216 11.08 -2.58 5.91
N LEU A 217 11.14 -1.30 5.53
CA LEU A 217 12.20 -0.39 5.97
C LEU A 217 12.24 -0.24 7.49
N GLY A 218 11.09 -0.39 8.15
CA GLY A 218 10.96 -0.54 9.60
C GLY A 218 11.63 -1.83 10.05
N SER A 219 12.95 -1.76 10.23
CA SER A 219 13.84 -2.84 10.64
C SER A 219 13.55 -3.37 12.04
N ILE A 220 12.67 -2.70 12.79
CA ILE A 220 12.23 -3.08 14.12
C ILE A 220 10.71 -3.03 14.24
N ASP A 221 10.14 -3.88 15.09
CA ASP A 221 8.72 -3.87 15.40
C ASP A 221 8.34 -2.64 16.25
N VAL A 222 7.04 -2.30 16.27
CA VAL A 222 6.52 -1.24 17.14
C VAL A 222 6.80 -1.50 18.63
N SER A 223 6.87 -2.76 19.08
CA SER A 223 7.23 -3.09 20.46
C SER A 223 8.66 -2.66 20.83
N THR A 224 9.53 -2.53 19.83
CA THR A 224 10.91 -2.08 19.99
C THR A 224 11.04 -0.59 19.69
N ALA A 225 10.29 -0.08 18.71
CA ALA A 225 10.32 1.34 18.34
C ALA A 225 9.68 2.25 19.40
N TYR A 226 8.64 1.78 20.10
CA TYR A 226 7.92 2.59 21.09
C TYR A 226 8.79 2.94 22.32
N PRO A 227 9.55 2.02 22.93
CA PRO A 227 10.52 2.37 23.98
C PRO A 227 11.58 3.38 23.53
N LEU A 228 12.08 3.30 22.29
CA LEU A 228 13.00 4.30 21.72
C LEU A 228 12.34 5.67 21.57
N TYR A 229 11.06 5.71 21.23
CA TYR A 229 10.30 6.96 21.22
C TYR A 229 10.13 7.54 22.63
N LEU A 230 9.85 6.70 23.63
CA LEU A 230 9.72 7.17 25.01
C LEU A 230 11.02 7.78 25.53
N SER A 231 12.19 7.21 25.20
CA SER A 231 13.49 7.78 25.61
C SER A 231 13.79 9.14 24.94
N LEU A 232 13.10 9.43 23.83
CA LEU A 232 13.23 10.70 23.09
C LEU A 232 12.10 11.69 23.41
N LYS A 233 11.02 11.26 24.08
CA LYS A 233 9.79 12.04 24.27
C LYS A 233 10.03 13.35 25.01
N ASP A 234 10.78 13.33 26.10
CA ASP A 234 11.12 14.54 26.85
C ASP A 234 11.96 15.51 26.00
N THR A 235 12.85 14.96 25.17
CA THR A 235 13.69 15.75 24.25
C THR A 235 12.87 16.38 23.10
N LEU A 236 11.86 15.65 22.61
CA LEU A 236 10.92 16.12 21.58
C LEU A 236 10.01 17.26 22.08
N HIS A 237 9.68 17.27 23.38
CA HIS A 237 8.75 18.23 23.97
C HIS A 237 9.43 19.44 24.66
N CYS A 238 10.70 19.34 25.06
CA CYS A 238 11.48 20.43 25.65
C CYS A 238 12.16 21.32 24.59
N ALA A 239 11.38 21.95 23.71
CA ALA A 239 11.87 22.87 22.67
C ALA A 239 12.14 24.30 23.21
N GLY A 240 12.76 24.41 24.39
CA GLY A 240 12.95 25.68 25.10
C GLY A 240 14.28 26.38 24.82
N GLU A 241 15.40 25.65 24.75
CA GLU A 241 16.72 26.26 24.55
C GLU A 241 17.59 25.33 23.70
N LYS A 242 17.68 25.63 22.40
CA LYS A 242 18.39 24.87 21.35
C LYS A 242 18.04 23.37 21.36
N PRO A 243 17.04 22.92 20.58
CA PRO A 243 16.73 21.49 20.51
C PRO A 243 18.02 20.74 20.15
N PRO A 244 18.39 19.67 20.88
CA PRO A 244 19.43 18.79 20.37
C PRO A 244 19.01 18.42 18.96
N LEU A 245 19.93 18.56 18.01
CA LEU A 245 19.68 18.24 16.60
C LEU A 245 19.19 16.80 16.55
N LEU A 246 17.87 16.59 16.49
CA LEU A 246 17.26 15.29 16.30
C LEU A 246 17.59 14.89 14.88
N GLU A 247 18.78 14.34 14.66
CA GLU A 247 19.23 13.92 13.35
C GLU A 247 18.16 12.98 12.78
N TYR A 248 17.71 13.25 11.55
CA TYR A 248 16.59 12.57 10.88
C TYR A 248 15.17 12.92 11.33
N LEU A 249 14.93 13.60 12.45
CA LEU A 249 13.57 14.01 12.82
C LEU A 249 13.44 15.54 12.84
N LYS A 250 12.42 16.05 12.16
CA LYS A 250 12.10 17.49 12.13
C LYS A 250 10.66 17.70 12.53
N ASP A 251 10.43 18.48 13.59
CA ASP A 251 9.10 18.83 14.10
C ASP A 251 8.20 17.60 14.37
N GLY A 252 8.80 16.48 14.79
CA GLY A 252 8.09 15.22 15.04
C GLY A 252 7.78 14.39 13.78
N TYR A 253 8.37 14.73 12.63
CA TYR A 253 8.23 14.00 11.36
C TYR A 253 9.58 13.49 10.84
N PRO A 254 9.58 12.48 9.95
CA PRO A 254 10.76 12.10 9.19
C PRO A 254 11.32 13.30 8.41
N ALA A 255 12.59 13.63 8.64
CA ALA A 255 13.31 14.61 7.82
C ALA A 255 13.49 14.09 6.39
N SER A 256 13.68 15.00 5.44
CA SER A 256 13.89 14.67 4.02
C SER A 256 15.25 14.03 3.73
N SER A 257 16.23 14.21 4.62
CA SER A 257 17.55 13.59 4.51
C SER A 257 17.48 12.10 4.82
N LEU A 258 17.98 11.27 3.91
CA LEU A 258 18.07 9.82 4.10
C LEU A 258 19.12 9.48 5.18
N PRO A 259 18.79 8.63 6.17
CA PRO A 259 19.78 8.13 7.11
C PRO A 259 20.89 7.32 6.44
N LYS A 260 22.14 7.51 6.90
CA LYS A 260 23.31 6.83 6.31
C LYS A 260 23.24 5.30 6.40
N ALA A 261 22.70 4.78 7.52
CA ALA A 261 22.52 3.36 7.78
C ALA A 261 21.06 2.92 7.64
N VAL A 262 20.31 3.53 6.73
CA VAL A 262 18.89 3.19 6.53
C VAL A 262 18.74 1.69 6.26
N GLY A 263 17.86 1.03 7.02
CA GLY A 263 17.58 -0.39 6.90
C GLY A 263 18.58 -1.30 7.63
N CYS A 264 19.71 -0.81 8.14
CA CYS A 264 20.62 -1.60 8.96
C CYS A 264 19.95 -1.92 10.30
N HIS A 265 19.87 -3.20 10.70
CA HIS A 265 19.25 -3.63 11.97
C HIS A 265 20.00 -3.08 13.19
N ASP A 266 21.32 -3.23 13.22
CA ASP A 266 22.14 -2.85 14.37
C ASP A 266 22.55 -1.37 14.36
N ARG A 267 22.93 -0.89 15.54
CA ARG A 267 23.57 0.42 15.71
C ARG A 267 24.95 0.40 15.05
N GLN A 268 25.26 1.43 14.27
CA GLN A 268 26.57 1.56 13.64
C GLN A 268 27.58 2.23 14.57
N ASN A 269 28.88 2.01 14.32
CA ASN A 269 29.95 2.52 15.18
C ASN A 269 29.99 4.07 15.30
N TYR A 270 29.45 4.77 14.31
CA TYR A 270 29.38 6.24 14.30
C TYR A 270 28.07 6.78 14.91
N GLU A 271 27.14 5.92 15.29
CA GLU A 271 25.86 6.32 15.88
C GLU A 271 25.94 6.35 17.40
N THR A 272 25.37 7.41 17.96
CA THR A 272 25.02 7.45 19.38
C THR A 272 23.70 6.70 19.60
N ASP A 273 23.34 6.40 20.85
CA ASP A 273 22.02 5.83 21.15
C ASP A 273 20.88 6.74 20.67
N HIS A 274 21.09 8.04 20.75
CA HIS A 274 20.12 9.04 20.31
C HIS A 274 19.95 9.03 18.78
N THR A 275 21.04 9.09 18.01
CA THR A 275 20.96 9.09 16.55
C THR A 275 20.48 7.75 15.98
N PHE A 276 20.82 6.64 16.65
CA PHE A 276 20.24 5.33 16.38
C PHE A 276 18.71 5.33 16.59
N ALA A 277 18.25 5.81 17.74
CA ALA A 277 16.83 5.88 18.05
C ALA A 277 16.07 6.75 17.03
N CYS A 278 16.60 7.92 16.68
CA CYS A 278 16.02 8.79 15.66
C CYS A 278 15.95 8.11 14.29
N ARG A 279 17.02 7.41 13.85
CA ARG A 279 17.00 6.65 12.59
C ARG A 279 15.93 5.55 12.61
N LYS A 280 15.82 4.79 13.70
CA LYS A 280 14.82 3.71 13.80
C LYS A 280 13.38 4.22 13.81
N ILE A 281 13.14 5.35 14.48
CA ILE A 281 11.84 6.03 14.44
C ILE A 281 11.56 6.54 13.02
N TRP A 282 12.55 7.15 12.36
CA TRP A 282 12.42 7.59 10.96
C TRP A 282 12.04 6.43 10.04
N GLU A 283 12.77 5.31 10.11
CA GLU A 283 12.51 4.08 9.34
C GLU A 283 11.09 3.56 9.60
N PHE A 284 10.66 3.52 10.86
CA PHE A 284 9.32 3.08 11.24
C PHE A 284 8.22 3.99 10.66
N LEU A 285 8.39 5.30 10.75
CA LEU A 285 7.39 6.27 10.27
C LEU A 285 7.28 6.26 8.74
N VAL A 286 8.40 6.13 8.03
CA VAL A 286 8.41 5.95 6.57
C VAL A 286 7.73 4.63 6.19
N ALA A 287 8.03 3.55 6.89
CA ALA A 287 7.35 2.27 6.70
C ALA A 287 5.85 2.37 6.99
N LEU A 288 5.45 3.15 8.00
CA LEU A 288 4.03 3.39 8.30
C LEU A 288 3.33 4.21 7.22
N THR A 289 4.00 5.19 6.61
CA THR A 289 3.50 5.88 5.41
C THR A 289 3.29 4.90 4.26
N ALA A 290 4.26 4.03 3.97
CA ALA A 290 4.15 3.01 2.92
C ALA A 290 3.10 1.93 3.21
N ARG A 291 2.79 1.66 4.49
CA ARG A 291 1.69 0.78 4.89
C ARG A 291 0.33 1.44 4.64
N ASP A 292 0.25 2.77 4.68
CA ASP A 292 -0.99 3.54 4.56
C ASP A 292 -1.22 4.16 3.17
N CYS A 293 -0.26 4.06 2.25
CA CYS A 293 -0.35 4.63 0.90
C CYS A 293 -1.39 3.92 0.04
N SER A 294 -1.94 4.58 -0.97
CA SER A 294 -2.85 3.96 -1.94
C SER A 294 -2.18 3.78 -3.30
N ILE A 295 -2.57 2.73 -4.03
CA ILE A 295 -2.13 2.52 -5.41
C ILE A 295 -3.30 2.87 -6.33
N MET A 296 -3.10 3.88 -7.19
CA MET A 296 -4.03 4.26 -8.23
C MET A 296 -3.56 3.69 -9.56
N LEU A 297 -4.44 2.94 -10.21
CA LEU A 297 -4.21 2.32 -11.50
C LEU A 297 -5.23 2.87 -12.49
N SER A 298 -4.77 3.39 -13.62
CA SER A 298 -5.65 3.86 -14.68
C SER A 298 -5.49 3.00 -15.91
N LEU A 299 -6.60 2.74 -16.59
CA LEU A 299 -6.73 1.94 -17.80
C LEU A 299 -7.50 2.72 -18.85
N GLN A 300 -6.97 2.77 -20.06
CA GLN A 300 -7.67 3.27 -21.25
C GLN A 300 -7.77 2.16 -22.28
N ARG A 301 -8.99 1.89 -22.77
CA ARG A 301 -9.18 0.94 -23.87
C ARG A 301 -8.67 1.55 -25.17
N LEU A 302 -7.81 0.82 -25.87
CA LEU A 302 -7.31 1.20 -27.19
C LEU A 302 -8.28 0.74 -28.29
N SER A 303 -8.47 1.57 -29.31
CA SER A 303 -9.20 1.14 -30.52
C SER A 303 -8.32 0.20 -31.34
N SER A 304 -8.92 -0.66 -32.16
CA SER A 304 -8.19 -1.58 -33.05
C SER A 304 -7.33 -0.86 -34.11
N GLN A 305 -7.55 0.44 -34.30
CA GLN A 305 -6.81 1.30 -35.23
C GLN A 305 -5.83 2.25 -34.53
N ALA A 306 -5.76 2.22 -33.19
CA ALA A 306 -4.89 3.10 -32.43
C ALA A 306 -3.42 2.79 -32.76
N LYS A 307 -2.69 3.82 -33.21
CA LYS A 307 -1.23 3.74 -33.34
C LYS A 307 -0.64 3.95 -31.95
N VAL A 308 -0.16 2.87 -31.34
CA VAL A 308 0.62 2.93 -30.10
C VAL A 308 2.02 3.41 -30.46
N HIS A 309 2.51 4.44 -29.76
CA HIS A 309 3.91 4.85 -29.97
C HIS A 309 4.86 3.82 -29.36
N THR A 310 6.07 3.67 -29.91
CA THR A 310 7.04 2.68 -29.46
C THR A 310 7.39 2.78 -27.97
N TRP A 311 7.33 3.99 -27.37
CA TRP A 311 7.57 4.20 -25.94
C TRP A 311 6.37 3.85 -25.04
N GLU A 312 5.17 3.69 -25.61
CA GLU A 312 3.95 3.29 -24.90
C GLU A 312 3.78 1.78 -24.86
N GLU A 313 4.50 1.02 -25.71
CA GLU A 313 4.38 -0.44 -25.81
C GLU A 313 4.60 -1.15 -24.47
N GLU A 314 5.53 -0.65 -23.63
CA GLU A 314 5.78 -1.16 -22.28
C GLU A 314 4.58 -0.93 -21.32
N TYR A 315 3.71 0.04 -21.63
CA TYR A 315 2.54 0.39 -20.84
C TYR A 315 1.24 -0.16 -21.43
N VAL A 316 1.33 -1.15 -22.33
CA VAL A 316 0.18 -1.84 -22.89
C VAL A 316 -0.03 -3.20 -22.22
N VAL A 317 -1.28 -3.49 -21.88
CA VAL A 317 -1.69 -4.79 -21.35
C VAL A 317 -2.92 -5.30 -22.09
N GLU A 318 -3.01 -6.60 -22.29
CA GLU A 318 -4.17 -7.24 -22.93
C GLU A 318 -5.05 -7.98 -21.92
N ASP A 319 -6.37 -7.94 -22.14
CA ASP A 319 -7.34 -8.74 -21.40
C ASP A 319 -7.35 -10.21 -21.87
N ALA A 320 -8.36 -10.99 -21.46
CA ALA A 320 -8.49 -12.39 -21.85
C ALA A 320 -8.87 -12.60 -23.33
N TYR A 321 -9.26 -11.54 -24.05
CA TYR A 321 -9.74 -11.56 -25.43
C TYR A 321 -8.77 -10.89 -26.41
N GLY A 322 -7.59 -10.46 -25.94
CA GLY A 322 -6.61 -9.74 -26.75
C GLY A 322 -6.97 -8.27 -26.98
N GLN A 323 -7.97 -7.71 -26.28
CA GLN A 323 -8.20 -6.28 -26.32
C GLN A 323 -7.08 -5.58 -25.55
N ALA A 324 -6.39 -4.65 -26.22
CA ALA A 324 -5.29 -3.89 -25.66
C ALA A 324 -5.78 -2.68 -24.84
N PHE A 325 -5.08 -2.40 -23.75
CA PHE A 325 -5.31 -1.28 -22.85
C PHE A 325 -3.99 -0.59 -22.52
N LEU A 326 -3.97 0.73 -22.61
CA LEU A 326 -2.89 1.55 -22.06
C LEU A 326 -3.11 1.71 -20.56
N PHE A 327 -2.05 1.58 -19.76
CA PHE A 327 -2.13 1.72 -18.31
C PHE A 327 -1.14 2.71 -17.72
N SER A 328 -1.45 3.22 -16.53
CA SER A 328 -0.57 4.07 -15.73
C SER A 328 -0.78 3.77 -14.25
N LEU A 329 0.27 3.99 -13.45
CA LEU A 329 0.27 3.76 -12.01
C LEU A 329 0.71 5.02 -11.27
N ALA A 330 0.12 5.24 -10.11
CA ALA A 330 0.56 6.23 -9.14
C ALA A 330 0.46 5.67 -7.72
N VAL A 331 1.41 6.04 -6.86
CA VAL A 331 1.29 5.86 -5.41
C VAL A 331 0.87 7.19 -4.81
N VAL A 332 -0.19 7.16 -4.02
CA VAL A 332 -0.82 8.35 -3.44
C VAL A 332 -0.92 8.18 -1.92
N ASP A 333 -1.36 9.22 -1.20
CA ASP A 333 -1.46 9.24 0.26
C ASP A 333 -0.09 9.05 0.98
N LEU A 334 0.95 9.71 0.48
CA LEU A 334 2.33 9.65 0.99
C LEU A 334 2.68 10.74 2.03
N ASP A 335 1.67 11.36 2.63
CA ASP A 335 1.88 12.33 3.72
C ASP A 335 2.65 11.66 4.89
N PRO A 336 3.81 12.20 5.32
CA PRO A 336 4.60 11.62 6.39
C PRO A 336 3.82 11.48 7.70
N LYS A 337 4.06 10.39 8.42
CA LYS A 337 3.45 10.13 9.73
C LYS A 337 4.26 10.82 10.83
N SER A 338 3.58 11.44 11.79
CA SER A 338 4.23 12.01 12.98
C SER A 338 4.58 10.94 14.01
N VAL A 339 5.54 11.24 14.89
CA VAL A 339 5.98 10.39 16.00
C VAL A 339 4.84 9.94 16.92
N ASP A 340 3.77 10.73 17.09
CA ASP A 340 2.60 10.38 17.92
C ASP A 340 1.88 9.10 17.43
N LYS A 341 2.11 8.72 16.16
CA LYS A 341 1.57 7.47 15.62
C LYS A 341 2.20 6.23 16.26
N LEU A 342 3.41 6.29 16.78
CA LEU A 342 4.06 5.14 17.42
C LEU A 342 3.25 4.64 18.62
N GLU A 343 2.88 5.55 19.51
CA GLU A 343 2.07 5.25 20.68
C GLU A 343 0.72 4.64 20.29
N LYS A 344 0.04 5.27 19.32
CA LYS A 344 -1.23 4.75 18.81
C LYS A 344 -1.09 3.35 18.22
N VAL A 345 -0.07 3.12 17.38
CA VAL A 345 0.15 1.82 16.72
C VAL A 345 0.48 0.74 17.74
N TYR A 346 1.27 1.06 18.77
CA TYR A 346 1.60 0.13 19.85
C TYR A 346 0.33 -0.33 20.58
N PHE A 347 -0.49 0.61 21.06
CA PHE A 347 -1.70 0.28 21.81
C PHE A 347 -2.79 -0.37 20.94
N ASP A 348 -2.92 0.03 19.68
CA ASP A 348 -3.80 -0.64 18.72
C ASP A 348 -3.37 -2.11 18.55
N ASP A 349 -2.07 -2.40 18.45
CA ASP A 349 -1.56 -3.78 18.32
C ASP A 349 -1.86 -4.63 19.53
N CYS A 350 -1.57 -4.11 20.73
CA CYS A 350 -1.91 -4.81 21.96
C CYS A 350 -3.42 -5.07 22.06
N SER A 351 -4.27 -4.09 21.69
CA SER A 351 -5.73 -4.27 21.69
C SER A 351 -6.18 -5.33 20.68
N MET A 352 -5.63 -5.33 19.46
CA MET A 352 -5.98 -6.29 18.43
C MET A 352 -5.59 -7.71 18.83
N ILE A 353 -4.39 -7.91 19.38
CA ILE A 353 -3.94 -9.22 19.89
C ILE A 353 -4.86 -9.71 21.00
N ARG A 354 -5.12 -8.88 22.03
CA ARG A 354 -6.02 -9.26 23.13
C ARG A 354 -7.40 -9.66 22.63
N THR A 355 -7.92 -8.96 21.62
CA THR A 355 -9.23 -9.28 21.04
C THR A 355 -9.22 -10.60 20.27
N ALA A 356 -8.10 -10.94 19.62
CA ALA A 356 -7.97 -12.18 18.85
C ALA A 356 -7.72 -13.42 19.73
N CYS A 357 -7.27 -13.21 20.97
CA CYS A 357 -7.04 -14.27 21.96
C CYS A 357 -8.19 -14.45 22.97
N ALA A 358 -9.15 -13.52 22.98
CA ALA A 358 -10.39 -13.61 23.77
C ALA A 358 -11.42 -14.44 23.02
#